data_AF-A0A7W4GQ93-F1
#
_entry.id   AF-A0A7W4GQ93-F1
#
_cell.length_a   1.000
_cell.length_b   1.000
_cell.length_c   1.000
_cell.angle_alpha   90.00
_cell.angle_beta   90.00
_cell.angle_gamma   90.00
#
_symmetry.space_group_name_H-M   'P 1'
#
loop_
_entity.id
_entity.type
_entity.pdbx_description
1 polymer ?
#
loop_
_entity_poly.entity_id
_entity_poly.type
_entity_poly.pdbx_seq_one_letter_code
_entity_poly.pdbx_strand_id
1 'polypeptide(L)'
;MTDPRPMPIPDRLAGRQLALRAIMDGRGLDAVILSSLPSLAHYGGLGSGDASCLLVVTAREARLAWPGHPPGIWAEATALLPDNCALGHEDDVPADALAAVQRLRRPRRLISISADIARQIAEG
;
A
#
# COMPACT_ATOMS: atom_id res chain seq x y z
N MET A 1 -21.51 11.66 12.72
CA MET A 1 -20.60 12.32 11.77
C MET A 1 -19.19 11.97 12.21
N THR A 2 -18.73 10.79 11.81
CA THR A 2 -17.45 10.21 12.25
C THR A 2 -16.40 10.68 11.25
N ASP A 3 -15.42 11.42 11.75
CA ASP A 3 -14.24 11.88 11.01
C ASP A 3 -13.53 10.68 10.35
N PRO A 4 -13.53 10.57 9.01
CA PRO A 4 -13.02 9.38 8.35
C PRO A 4 -11.52 9.53 8.11
N ARG A 5 -10.75 9.25 9.16
CA ARG A 5 -9.30 9.17 9.05
C ARG A 5 -8.88 7.78 8.55
N PRO A 6 -7.79 7.69 7.77
CA PRO A 6 -7.16 6.42 7.44
C PRO A 6 -6.95 5.59 8.71
N MET A 7 -7.39 4.34 8.70
CA MET A 7 -7.34 3.50 9.89
C MET A 7 -5.96 2.86 10.05
N PRO A 8 -5.37 2.89 11.26
CA PRO A 8 -4.15 2.15 11.55
C PRO A 8 -4.43 0.64 11.52
N ILE A 9 -3.44 -0.13 11.08
CA ILE A 9 -3.52 -1.59 11.05
C ILE A 9 -3.22 -2.17 12.44
N PRO A 10 -3.92 -3.23 12.90
CA PRO A 10 -3.69 -3.84 14.22
C PRO A 10 -2.27 -4.40 14.46
N ASP A 11 -1.78 -4.27 15.69
CA ASP A 11 -0.43 -4.70 16.14
C ASP A 11 -0.14 -6.20 15.96
N ARG A 12 -1.16 -7.06 15.92
CA ARG A 12 -1.01 -8.50 15.66
C ARG A 12 -0.37 -8.80 14.29
N LEU A 13 -0.34 -7.83 13.38
CA LEU A 13 0.27 -7.92 12.06
C LEU A 13 1.69 -7.32 12.03
N ALA A 14 2.23 -6.87 13.17
CA ALA A 14 3.53 -6.21 13.24
C ALA A 14 4.66 -7.03 12.60
N GLY A 15 4.69 -8.35 12.80
CA GLY A 15 5.69 -9.23 12.17
C GLY A 15 5.60 -9.24 10.64
N ARG A 16 4.39 -9.28 10.08
CA ARG A 16 4.16 -9.25 8.63
C ARG A 16 4.51 -7.88 8.04
N GLN A 17 4.14 -6.80 8.73
CA GLN A 17 4.52 -5.45 8.32
C GLN A 17 6.02 -5.21 8.41
N LEU A 18 6.68 -5.80 9.41
CA LEU A 18 8.14 -5.76 9.53
C LEU A 18 8.81 -6.48 8.35
N ALA A 19 8.30 -7.65 7.95
CA ALA A 19 8.79 -8.37 6.77
C ALA A 19 8.61 -7.53 5.49
N LEU A 20 7.45 -6.90 5.31
CA LEU A 20 7.25 -5.98 4.17
C LEU A 20 8.22 -4.79 4.20
N ARG A 21 8.48 -4.21 5.37
CA ARG A 21 9.47 -3.12 5.50
C ARG A 21 10.90 -3.60 5.21
N ALA A 22 11.23 -4.84 5.50
CA ALA A 22 12.52 -5.42 5.12
C ALA A 22 12.64 -5.58 3.59
N ILE A 23 11.55 -5.98 2.91
CA ILE A 23 11.50 -5.97 1.43
C ILE A 23 11.68 -4.55 0.90
N MET A 24 11.00 -3.57 1.50
CA MET A 24 11.14 -2.16 1.13
C MET A 24 12.59 -1.68 1.24
N ASP A 25 13.24 -1.95 2.36
CA ASP A 25 14.64 -1.58 2.60
C ASP A 25 15.58 -2.24 1.57
N GLY A 26 15.45 -3.55 1.34
CA GLY A 26 16.25 -4.27 0.35
C GLY A 26 16.04 -3.80 -1.11
N ARG A 27 14.91 -3.16 -1.39
CA ARG A 27 14.58 -2.55 -2.70
C ARG A 27 14.85 -1.05 -2.77
N GLY A 28 15.22 -0.41 -1.65
CA GLY A 28 15.39 1.04 -1.54
C GLY A 28 14.10 1.83 -1.76
N LEU A 29 12.98 1.33 -1.20
CA LEU A 29 11.65 1.93 -1.30
C LEU A 29 11.32 2.75 -0.04
N ASP A 30 10.70 3.91 -0.23
CA ASP A 30 10.21 4.72 0.89
C ASP A 30 8.75 4.39 1.24
N ALA A 31 7.98 3.95 0.24
CA ALA A 31 6.57 3.63 0.38
C ALA A 31 6.15 2.50 -0.58
N VAL A 32 5.03 1.85 -0.26
CA VAL A 32 4.39 0.80 -1.05
C VAL A 32 2.88 1.02 -1.07
N ILE A 33 2.25 0.75 -2.21
CA ILE A 33 0.78 0.58 -2.31
C ILE A 33 0.48 -0.87 -2.66
N LEU A 34 -0.39 -1.49 -1.87
CA LEU A 34 -0.93 -2.84 -2.10
C LEU A 34 -2.43 -2.73 -2.39
N SER A 35 -2.87 -3.38 -3.47
CA SER A 35 -4.24 -3.44 -3.96
C SER A 35 -4.78 -4.87 -4.02
N SER A 36 -3.92 -5.88 -4.11
CA SER A 36 -4.36 -7.25 -4.30
C SER A 36 -4.96 -7.84 -3.03
N LEU A 37 -6.03 -8.63 -3.18
CA LEU A 37 -6.71 -9.29 -2.08
C LEU A 37 -5.76 -10.14 -1.20
N PRO A 38 -4.84 -10.96 -1.74
CA PRO A 38 -3.88 -11.71 -0.93
C PRO A 38 -2.99 -10.81 -0.07
N SER A 39 -2.51 -9.69 -0.64
CA SER A 39 -1.68 -8.72 0.06
C SER A 39 -2.44 -8.00 1.17
N LEU A 40 -3.68 -7.57 0.89
CA LEU A 40 -4.56 -6.93 1.86
C LEU A 40 -4.91 -7.87 3.02
N ALA A 41 -5.18 -9.14 2.73
CA ALA A 41 -5.44 -10.14 3.77
C ALA A 41 -4.19 -10.43 4.61
N HIS A 42 -3.03 -10.58 3.97
CA HIS A 42 -1.78 -10.92 4.65
C HIS A 42 -1.27 -9.75 5.52
N TYR A 43 -1.11 -8.55 4.95
CA TYR A 43 -0.49 -7.40 5.62
C TYR A 43 -1.48 -6.44 6.30
N GLY A 44 -2.70 -6.35 5.77
CA GLY A 44 -3.77 -5.49 6.30
C GLY A 44 -4.73 -6.22 7.25
N GLY A 45 -4.73 -7.56 7.23
CA GLY A 45 -5.63 -8.40 8.04
C GLY A 45 -7.09 -8.33 7.61
N LEU A 46 -7.33 -7.97 6.35
CA LEU A 46 -8.66 -7.78 5.79
C LEU A 46 -9.28 -9.12 5.37
N GLY A 47 -10.59 -9.24 5.53
CA GLY A 47 -11.34 -10.40 5.09
C GLY A 47 -11.54 -10.39 3.57
N SER A 48 -11.92 -11.54 3.00
CA SER A 48 -12.20 -11.70 1.57
C SER A 48 -13.36 -10.84 1.03
N GLY A 49 -14.10 -10.15 1.89
CA GLY A 49 -15.18 -9.21 1.52
C GLY A 49 -14.75 -7.75 1.39
N ASP A 50 -13.53 -7.39 1.80
CA ASP A 50 -13.08 -5.99 1.91
C ASP A 50 -12.17 -5.57 0.74
N ALA A 51 -12.42 -6.12 -0.46
CA ALA A 51 -11.61 -5.99 -1.67
C ALA A 51 -11.50 -4.56 -2.24
N SER A 52 -12.19 -3.60 -1.63
CA SER A 52 -12.36 -2.26 -2.18
C SER A 52 -11.39 -1.24 -1.58
N CYS A 53 -10.42 -1.66 -0.77
CA CYS A 53 -9.46 -0.79 -0.09
C CYS A 53 -8.04 -0.92 -0.66
N LEU A 54 -7.15 0.02 -0.29
CA LEU A 54 -5.73 0.02 -0.62
C LEU A 54 -4.95 0.09 0.69
N LEU A 55 -3.83 -0.62 0.76
CA LEU A 55 -2.92 -0.54 1.89
C LEU A 55 -1.68 0.25 1.48
N VAL A 56 -1.45 1.38 2.15
CA VAL A 56 -0.24 2.19 2.01
C VAL A 56 0.69 1.90 3.18
N VAL A 57 1.92 1.50 2.87
CA VAL A 57 2.94 1.20 3.87
C VAL A 57 4.14 2.10 3.66
N THR A 58 4.61 2.71 4.74
CA THR A 58 5.85 3.48 4.79
C THR A 58 6.78 2.87 5.84
N ALA A 59 7.99 3.41 5.95
CA ALA A 59 8.91 3.07 7.04
C ALA A 59 8.32 3.30 8.43
N ARG A 60 7.35 4.22 8.58
CA ARG A 60 6.80 4.62 9.89
C ARG A 60 5.48 3.96 10.23
N GLU A 61 4.65 3.68 9.24
CA GLU A 61 3.27 3.28 9.48
C GLU A 61 2.66 2.51 8.31
N ALA A 62 1.53 1.88 8.57
CA ALA A 62 0.69 1.20 7.60
C ALA A 62 -0.74 1.70 7.76
N ARG A 63 -1.38 2.12 6.67
CA ARG A 63 -2.70 2.77 6.66
C ARG A 63 -3.56 2.22 5.53
N LEU A 64 -4.86 2.06 5.80
CA LEU A 64 -5.85 1.73 4.77
C LEU A 64 -6.50 2.99 4.20
N ALA A 65 -6.59 3.06 2.88
CA ALA A 65 -7.45 3.98 2.14
C ALA A 65 -8.72 3.25 1.70
N TRP A 66 -9.88 3.91 1.77
CA TRP A 66 -11.20 3.29 1.54
C TRP A 66 -12.00 4.03 0.46
N PRO A 67 -12.89 3.36 -0.27
CA PRO A 67 -13.58 3.92 -1.45
C PRO A 67 -14.73 4.88 -1.10
N GLY A 68 -15.01 5.12 0.19
CA GLY A 68 -16.12 5.95 0.64
C GLY A 68 -15.88 7.46 0.62
N HIS A 69 -14.68 7.93 0.24
CA HIS A 69 -14.30 9.34 0.38
C HIS A 69 -13.98 9.96 -0.97
N PRO A 70 -14.69 11.06 -1.36
CA PRO A 70 -14.17 11.95 -2.40
C PRO A 70 -12.79 12.44 -1.98
N PRO A 71 -11.78 12.47 -2.87
CA PRO A 71 -11.87 12.33 -4.32
C PRO A 71 -11.70 10.90 -4.88
N GLY A 72 -11.77 9.88 -4.04
CA GLY A 72 -11.66 8.47 -4.40
C GLY A 72 -10.45 7.80 -3.76
N ILE A 73 -10.47 6.48 -3.72
CA ILE A 73 -9.49 5.67 -2.97
C ILE A 73 -8.03 5.90 -3.39
N TRP A 74 -7.78 6.02 -4.69
CA TRP A 74 -6.44 6.26 -5.21
C TRP A 74 -5.89 7.62 -4.82
N ALA A 75 -6.76 8.62 -4.75
CA ALA A 75 -6.35 9.95 -4.32
C ALA A 75 -6.07 9.99 -2.81
N GLU A 76 -6.84 9.26 -2.00
CA GLU A 76 -6.57 9.07 -0.58
C GLU A 76 -5.23 8.32 -0.36
N ALA A 77 -5.02 7.20 -1.07
CA ALA A 77 -3.76 6.47 -1.00
C ALA A 77 -2.57 7.33 -1.43
N THR A 78 -2.73 8.10 -2.52
CA THR A 78 -1.71 9.06 -2.98
C THR A 78 -1.43 10.13 -1.93
N ALA A 79 -2.46 10.59 -1.20
CA ALA A 79 -2.30 11.60 -0.16
C ALA A 79 -1.33 11.16 0.95
N LEU A 80 -1.26 9.85 1.22
CA LEU A 80 -0.41 9.23 2.25
C LEU A 80 1.04 9.05 1.83
N LEU A 81 1.36 9.20 0.54
CA LEU A 81 2.72 9.02 0.05
C LEU A 81 3.60 10.23 0.35
N PRO A 82 4.89 10.01 0.72
CA PRO A 82 5.88 11.08 0.73
C PRO A 82 6.08 11.64 -0.68
N ASP A 83 6.39 12.94 -0.78
CA ASP A 83 6.78 13.55 -2.05
C ASP A 83 8.14 12.97 -2.52
N ASN A 84 8.31 12.83 -3.84
CA ASN A 84 9.55 12.35 -4.46
C ASN A 84 10.05 10.97 -3.94
N CYS A 85 9.13 10.11 -3.50
CA CYS A 85 9.45 8.79 -2.96
C CYS A 85 9.91 7.78 -4.03
N ALA A 86 10.68 6.78 -3.62
CA ALA A 86 10.79 5.52 -4.35
C ALA A 86 9.59 4.64 -3.95
N LEU A 87 8.69 4.41 -4.90
CA LEU A 87 7.40 3.77 -4.66
C LEU A 87 7.39 2.34 -5.19
N GLY A 88 7.06 1.39 -4.31
CA GLY A 88 6.69 0.03 -4.67
C GLY A 88 5.22 -0.08 -5.01
N HIS A 89 4.88 -0.88 -6.02
CA HIS A 89 3.49 -1.19 -6.37
C HIS A 89 3.34 -2.64 -6.79
N GLU A 90 2.09 -3.11 -6.86
CA GLU A 90 1.76 -4.40 -7.46
C GLU A 90 1.52 -4.25 -8.98
N ASP A 91 1.70 -5.33 -9.73
CA ASP A 91 1.54 -5.36 -11.19
C ASP A 91 0.09 -5.16 -11.64
N ASP A 92 -0.88 -5.46 -10.77
CA ASP A 92 -2.32 -5.32 -11.04
C ASP A 92 -2.84 -3.90 -10.81
N VAL A 93 -1.97 -2.97 -10.41
CA VAL A 93 -2.36 -1.56 -10.25
C VAL A 93 -2.74 -0.95 -11.60
N PRO A 94 -3.93 -0.32 -11.71
CA PRO A 94 -4.37 0.34 -12.94
C PRO A 94 -3.39 1.42 -13.42
N ALA A 95 -3.16 1.49 -14.74
CA ALA A 95 -2.21 2.42 -15.33
C ALA A 95 -2.58 3.90 -15.12
N ASP A 96 -3.88 4.22 -15.12
CA ASP A 96 -4.41 5.55 -14.84
C ASP A 96 -4.19 5.96 -13.37
N ALA A 97 -4.31 5.02 -12.44
CA ALA A 97 -3.97 5.22 -11.04
C ALA A 97 -2.47 5.52 -10.86
N LEU A 98 -1.58 4.75 -11.50
CA LEU A 98 -0.14 5.02 -11.49
C LEU A 98 0.19 6.37 -12.12
N ALA A 99 -0.47 6.74 -13.22
CA ALA A 99 -0.29 8.05 -13.85
C ALA A 99 -0.72 9.20 -12.91
N ALA A 100 -1.80 9.03 -12.15
CA ALA A 100 -2.24 10.00 -11.15
C ALA A 100 -1.20 10.16 -10.03
N VAL A 101 -0.68 9.04 -9.50
CA VAL A 101 0.40 9.06 -8.49
C VAL A 101 1.63 9.77 -9.03
N GLN A 102 2.04 9.47 -10.27
CA GLN A 102 3.18 10.11 -10.92
C GLN A 102 3.02 11.63 -11.01
N ARG A 103 1.84 12.08 -11.44
CA ARG A 103 1.53 13.50 -11.59
C ARG A 103 1.54 14.24 -10.25
N LEU A 104 0.98 13.64 -9.20
CA LEU A 104 0.75 14.29 -7.92
C LEU A 104 1.95 14.22 -6.97
N ARG A 105 2.66 13.08 -6.93
CA ARG A 105 3.75 12.84 -5.97
C ARG A 105 5.14 12.85 -6.59
N ARG A 106 5.22 12.74 -7.92
CA ARG A 106 6.48 12.72 -8.70
C ARG A 106 7.50 11.74 -8.10
N PRO A 107 7.14 10.47 -7.91
CA PRO A 107 8.05 9.48 -7.33
C PRO A 107 9.33 9.40 -8.17
N ARG A 108 10.49 9.37 -7.50
CA ARG A 108 11.80 9.26 -8.19
C ARG A 108 11.99 7.90 -8.86
N ARG A 109 11.29 6.87 -8.37
CA ARG A 109 11.31 5.50 -8.88
C ARG A 109 9.95 4.84 -8.68
N LEU A 110 9.53 4.05 -9.66
CA LEU A 110 8.40 3.13 -9.56
C LEU A 110 8.91 1.72 -9.79
N ILE A 111 8.65 0.82 -8.84
CA ILE A 111 9.19 -0.54 -8.85
C ILE A 111 8.04 -1.51 -8.55
N SER A 112 7.85 -2.49 -9.41
CA SER A 112 6.98 -3.61 -9.06
C SER A 112 7.64 -4.48 -7.99
N ILE A 113 6.86 -4.84 -6.97
CA ILE A 113 7.27 -5.76 -5.90
C ILE A 113 6.37 -7.00 -5.80
N SER A 114 5.51 -7.24 -6.80
CA SER A 114 4.57 -8.36 -6.80
C SER A 114 5.24 -9.72 -6.60
N ALA A 115 6.38 -9.96 -7.23
CA ALA A 115 7.12 -11.22 -7.08
C ALA A 115 7.66 -11.41 -5.65
N ASP A 116 8.16 -10.34 -5.02
CA ASP A 116 8.67 -10.38 -3.65
C ASP A 116 7.53 -10.63 -2.66
N ILE A 117 6.39 -9.97 -2.87
CA ILE A 117 5.19 -10.15 -2.04
C ILE A 117 4.63 -11.57 -2.19
N ALA A 118 4.48 -12.06 -3.42
CA ALA A 118 3.95 -13.40 -3.66
C ALA A 118 4.80 -14.48 -2.99
N ARG A 119 6.13 -14.35 -3.07
CA ARG A 119 7.06 -15.24 -2.38
C ARG A 119 6.91 -15.14 -0.85
N GLN A 120 6.86 -13.94 -0.30
CA GLN A 120 6.70 -13.73 1.13
C GLN A 120 5.37 -14.29 1.68
N ILE A 121 4.29 -14.18 0.91
CA ILE A 121 2.98 -14.75 1.28
C ILE A 121 3.01 -16.28 1.19
N ALA A 122 3.74 -16.87 0.25
CA ALA A 122 3.87 -18.33 0.12
C ALA A 122 4.75 -18.95 1.22
N GLU A 123 5.72 -18.19 1.75
CA GLU A 123 6.68 -18.63 2.78
C GLU A 123 6.18 -18.45 4.23
N GLY A 124 5.05 -17.75 4.46
CA GLY A 124 4.55 -17.39 5.80
C GLY A 124 3.04 -17.59 6.01
#